data_AF-A0A928ZUI3-F1
#
_entry.id   AF-A0A928ZUI3-F1
#
_cell.length_a   1.000
_cell.length_b   1.000
_cell.length_c   1.000
_cell.angle_alpha   90.00
_cell.angle_beta   90.00
_cell.angle_gamma   90.00
#
_symmetry.space_group_name_H-M   'P 1'
#
loop_
_entity.id
_entity.type
_entity.pdbx_description
1 polymer ?
#
loop_
_entity_poly.entity_id
_entity_poly.type
_entity_poly.pdbx_seq_one_letter_code
_entity_poly.pdbx_strand_id
1 'polypeptide(L)'
;MEKLSVKLKNCYGISSLEHVFDFSKSHANLIYAPNGVMKTSFAKTFKKLSEGREPREEVYNKKSSYEIKIDNNIIESDNILVVEPFDPSYESKNISTLLVNADKKSRYDEIYRKIADA
;
A
#
# COMPACT_ATOMS: atom_id res chain seq x y z
N MET A 1 -4.16 -11.63 -7.30
CA MET A 1 -4.96 -11.02 -6.22
C MET A 1 -6.40 -10.91 -6.68
N GLU A 2 -7.29 -11.66 -6.05
CA GLU A 2 -8.74 -11.54 -6.24
C GLU A 2 -9.41 -10.78 -5.09
N LYS A 3 -8.93 -10.93 -3.85
CA LYS A 3 -9.53 -10.31 -2.67
C LYS A 3 -8.48 -9.74 -1.73
N LEU A 4 -8.73 -8.52 -1.25
CA LEU A 4 -7.99 -7.91 -0.15
C LEU A 4 -8.92 -7.74 1.04
N SER A 5 -8.73 -8.56 2.07
CA SER A 5 -9.47 -8.44 3.33
C SER A 5 -8.72 -7.50 4.27
N VAL A 6 -9.43 -6.53 4.84
CA VAL A 6 -8.87 -5.52 5.73
C VAL A 6 -9.73 -5.44 7.00
N LYS A 7 -9.10 -5.63 8.15
CA LYS A 7 -9.66 -5.30 9.47
C LYS A 7 -8.70 -4.36 10.17
N LEU A 8 -9.15 -3.15 10.51
CA LEU A 8 -8.37 -2.12 11.19
C LEU A 8 -9.14 -1.61 12.39
N LYS A 9 -8.47 -1.38 13.51
CA LYS A 9 -9.04 -0.77 14.71
C LYS A 9 -8.04 0.17 15.35
N ASN A 10 -8.46 1.40 15.60
CA ASN A 10 -7.63 2.49 16.12
C ASN A 10 -6.32 2.70 15.32
N CYS A 11 -6.36 2.64 13.99
CA CYS A 11 -5.19 2.84 13.13
C CYS A 11 -5.19 4.26 12.54
N TYR A 12 -4.32 5.15 13.04
CA TYR A 12 -4.16 6.53 12.55
C TYR A 12 -5.48 7.33 12.43
N GLY A 13 -6.42 7.15 13.36
CA GLY A 13 -7.72 7.82 13.35
C GLY A 13 -8.89 6.96 12.82
N ILE A 14 -8.61 5.81 12.21
CA ILE A 14 -9.66 4.83 11.86
C ILE A 14 -10.11 4.15 13.16
N SER A 15 -11.33 4.42 13.61
CA SER A 15 -11.88 3.79 14.81
C SER A 15 -12.09 2.28 14.61
N SER A 16 -12.75 1.89 13.52
CA SER A 16 -12.95 0.51 13.09
C SER A 16 -13.26 0.47 11.60
N LEU A 17 -12.64 -0.44 10.86
CA LEU A 17 -12.94 -0.74 9.46
C LEU A 17 -12.80 -2.24 9.24
N GLU A 18 -13.85 -2.90 8.77
CA GLU A 18 -13.81 -4.30 8.34
C GLU A 18 -14.44 -4.38 6.95
N HIS A 19 -13.63 -4.71 5.95
CA HIS A 19 -14.07 -4.73 4.56
C HIS A 19 -13.24 -5.70 3.72
N VAL A 20 -13.85 -6.24 2.65
CA VAL A 20 -13.17 -7.05 1.65
C VAL A 20 -13.28 -6.36 0.31
N PHE A 21 -12.16 -5.89 -0.22
CA PHE A 21 -12.07 -5.32 -1.56
C PHE A 21 -12.00 -6.45 -2.57
N ASP A 22 -12.92 -6.46 -3.53
CA ASP A 22 -13.00 -7.44 -4.61
C ASP A 22 -12.30 -6.90 -5.87
N PHE A 23 -11.36 -7.69 -6.39
CA PHE A 23 -10.58 -7.38 -7.59
C PHE A 23 -10.92 -8.30 -8.77
N SER A 24 -11.89 -9.22 -8.61
CA SER A 24 -12.28 -10.17 -9.66
C SER A 24 -12.83 -9.51 -10.92
N LYS A 25 -13.51 -8.37 -10.76
CA LYS A 25 -14.09 -7.59 -11.88
C LYS A 25 -13.19 -6.47 -12.38
N SER A 26 -12.31 -5.95 -11.53
CA SER A 26 -11.44 -4.80 -11.81
C SER A 26 -10.19 -4.88 -10.95
N HIS A 27 -9.03 -4.59 -11.54
CA HIS A 27 -7.76 -4.53 -10.82
C HIS A 27 -7.60 -3.27 -9.94
N ALA A 28 -8.62 -2.43 -9.86
CA ALA A 28 -8.62 -1.21 -9.06
C ALA A 28 -9.93 -1.06 -8.28
N ASN A 29 -9.80 -0.55 -7.05
CA ASN A 29 -10.90 -0.18 -6.16
C ASN A 29 -10.80 1.32 -5.82
N LEU A 30 -11.94 2.01 -5.75
CA LEU A 30 -12.03 3.42 -5.37
C LEU A 30 -12.53 3.55 -3.94
N ILE A 31 -11.76 4.20 -3.09
CA ILE A 31 -12.16 4.52 -1.72
C ILE A 31 -12.59 5.99 -1.66
N TYR A 32 -13.87 6.22 -1.35
CA TYR A 32 -14.42 7.56 -1.15
C TYR A 32 -14.95 7.73 0.27
N ALA A 33 -14.58 8.84 0.91
CA ALA A 33 -15.04 9.21 2.25
C ALA A 33 -14.90 10.73 2.45
N PRO A 34 -15.59 11.35 3.43
CA PRO A 34 -15.37 12.75 3.81
C PRO A 34 -13.96 13.04 4.32
N ASN A 35 -13.61 14.32 4.43
CA ASN A 35 -12.34 14.75 5.01
C ASN A 35 -12.31 14.45 6.51
N GLY A 36 -11.12 14.10 7.03
CA GLY A 36 -10.92 13.76 8.44
C GLY A 36 -11.41 12.37 8.88
N VAL A 37 -11.87 11.51 7.95
CA VAL A 37 -12.41 10.19 8.30
C VAL A 37 -11.35 9.09 8.22
N MET A 38 -10.98 8.66 7.01
CA MET A 38 -10.07 7.51 6.86
C MET A 38 -9.14 7.56 5.67
N LYS A 39 -9.34 8.43 4.66
CA LYS A 39 -8.60 8.34 3.38
C LYS A 39 -7.07 8.36 3.59
N THR A 40 -6.58 9.43 4.22
CA THR A 40 -5.14 9.58 4.53
C THR A 40 -4.68 8.57 5.57
N SER A 41 -5.51 8.26 6.57
CA SER A 41 -5.20 7.26 7.61
C SER A 41 -5.03 5.85 7.05
N PHE A 42 -5.84 5.49 6.06
CA PHE A 42 -5.76 4.21 5.36
C PHE A 42 -4.46 4.12 4.56
N ALA A 43 -4.14 5.17 3.77
CA ALA A 43 -2.85 5.25 3.08
C ALA A 43 -1.66 5.17 4.04
N LYS A 44 -1.70 5.90 5.17
CA LYS A 44 -0.66 5.87 6.22
C LYS A 44 -0.52 4.49 6.87
N THR A 45 -1.63 3.77 7.07
CA THR A 45 -1.64 2.39 7.57
C THR A 45 -0.85 1.47 6.64
N PHE A 46 -1.16 1.47 5.35
CA PHE A 46 -0.45 0.64 4.36
C PHE A 46 1.00 1.08 4.18
N LYS A 47 1.30 2.38 4.25
CA LYS A 47 2.69 2.88 4.17
C LYS A 47 3.55 2.34 5.32
N LYS A 48 2.98 2.27 6.53
CA LYS A 48 3.72 1.74 7.68
C LYS A 48 3.97 0.25 7.53
N LEU A 49 3.00 -0.49 7.01
CA LEU A 49 3.16 -1.91 6.70
C LEU A 49 4.21 -2.16 5.62
N SER A 50 4.28 -1.34 4.56
CA SER A 50 5.35 -1.46 3.56
C SER A 50 6.75 -1.16 4.13
N GLU A 51 6.85 -0.35 5.18
CA GLU A 51 8.09 -0.09 5.92
C GLU A 51 8.41 -1.19 6.96
N GLY A 52 7.62 -2.27 7.06
CA GLY A 52 7.75 -3.30 8.10
C GLY A 52 7.38 -2.81 9.50
N ARG A 53 6.59 -1.73 9.61
CA ARG A 53 6.15 -1.13 10.87
C ARG A 53 4.68 -1.38 11.13
N GLU A 54 4.33 -1.64 12.38
CA GLU A 54 2.95 -1.85 12.78
C GLU A 54 2.15 -0.51 12.80
N PRO A 55 0.92 -0.50 12.26
CA PRO A 55 0.01 0.62 12.40
C PRO A 55 -0.37 0.88 13.86
N ARG A 56 -0.45 2.16 14.24
CA ARG A 56 -0.75 2.57 15.62
C ARG A 56 -1.72 3.74 15.71
N GLU A 57 -2.20 3.99 16.91
CA GLU A 57 -2.91 5.21 17.30
C GLU A 57 -1.89 6.22 17.84
N GLU A 58 -2.11 7.52 17.60
CA GLU A 58 -1.12 8.57 17.90
C GLU A 58 -1.62 9.64 18.87
N VAL A 59 -2.93 9.74 19.14
CA VAL A 59 -3.53 10.88 19.85
C VAL A 59 -4.00 10.51 21.26
N TYR A 60 -4.69 9.39 21.41
CA TYR A 60 -5.37 8.99 22.65
C TYR A 60 -4.76 7.75 23.29
N ASN A 61 -3.60 7.30 22.79
CA ASN A 61 -2.87 6.12 23.24
C ASN A 61 -3.74 4.84 23.28
N LYS A 62 -4.68 4.70 22.34
CA LYS A 62 -5.55 3.53 22.27
C LYS A 62 -4.80 2.34 21.68
N LYS A 63 -5.14 1.13 22.14
CA LYS A 63 -4.60 -0.11 21.54
C LYS A 63 -5.11 -0.26 20.10
N SER A 64 -4.16 -0.38 19.17
CA SER A 64 -4.43 -0.65 17.76
C SER A 64 -4.43 -2.16 17.47
N SER A 65 -5.20 -2.57 16.47
CA SER A 65 -5.14 -3.92 15.92
C SER A 65 -5.41 -3.88 14.42
N TYR A 66 -4.71 -4.73 13.68
CA TYR A 66 -4.88 -4.84 12.24
C TYR A 66 -4.81 -6.31 11.80
N GLU A 67 -5.53 -6.63 10.74
CA GLU A 67 -5.43 -7.89 10.00
C GLU A 67 -5.64 -7.57 8.52
N ILE A 68 -4.63 -7.80 7.68
CA ILE A 68 -4.72 -7.56 6.24
C ILE A 68 -4.27 -8.82 5.51
N LYS A 69 -5.13 -9.30 4.60
CA LYS A 69 -4.90 -10.55 3.87
C LYS A 69 -5.17 -10.38 2.38
N ILE A 70 -4.26 -10.88 1.55
CA ILE A 70 -4.43 -11.07 0.11
C ILE A 70 -4.80 -12.53 -0.12
N ASP A 71 -5.97 -12.79 -0.71
CA ASP A 71 -6.43 -14.15 -1.05
C ASP A 71 -6.30 -15.13 0.14
N ASN A 72 -6.68 -14.67 1.33
CA ASN A 72 -6.57 -15.33 2.65
C ASN A 72 -5.16 -15.50 3.25
N ASN A 73 -4.11 -15.10 2.55
CA ASN A 73 -2.74 -15.09 3.07
C ASN A 73 -2.38 -13.73 3.66
N ILE A 74 -1.54 -13.70 4.70
CA ILE A 74 -1.06 -12.46 5.30
C ILE A 74 -0.30 -11.65 4.24
N ILE A 75 -0.58 -10.36 4.17
CA ILE A 75 0.13 -9.47 3.25
C ILE A 75 1.58 -9.27 3.70
N GLU A 76 2.53 -9.37 2.78
CA GLU A 76 3.94 -9.08 3.02
C GLU A 76 4.25 -7.61 2.70
N SER A 77 5.26 -7.04 3.37
CA SER A 77 5.68 -5.64 3.17
C SER A 77 6.03 -5.35 1.71
N ASP A 78 6.70 -6.30 1.05
CA ASP A 78 7.21 -6.15 -0.32
C ASP A 78 6.09 -6.14 -1.38
N ASN A 79 4.89 -6.57 -0.99
CA ASN A 79 3.69 -6.55 -1.83
C ASN A 79 2.87 -5.26 -1.69
N ILE A 80 3.34 -4.29 -0.88
CA ILE A 80 2.63 -3.03 -0.64
C ILE A 80 3.44 -1.87 -1.21
N LEU A 81 2.80 -1.07 -2.06
CA LEU A 81 3.33 0.19 -2.55
C LEU A 81 2.34 1.30 -2.27
N VAL A 82 2.76 2.32 -1.52
CA VAL A 82 1.98 3.54 -1.31
C VAL A 82 2.65 4.69 -2.04
N VAL A 83 1.92 5.30 -2.97
CA VAL A 83 2.37 6.50 -3.69
C VAL A 83 1.87 7.71 -2.93
N GLU A 84 2.80 8.50 -2.39
CA GLU A 84 2.47 9.74 -1.70
C GLU A 84 2.41 10.92 -2.65
N PRO A 85 1.54 11.89 -2.38
CA PRO A 85 1.53 13.14 -3.13
C PRO A 85 2.82 13.91 -2.84
N PHE A 86 3.53 14.31 -3.91
CA PHE A 86 4.70 15.20 -3.85
C PHE A 86 5.88 14.67 -3.02
N ASP A 87 6.25 13.39 -3.18
CA ASP A 87 7.54 12.88 -2.69
C ASP A 87 8.59 12.97 -3.82
N PRO A 88 9.43 14.03 -3.86
CA PRO A 88 10.48 14.19 -4.88
C PRO A 88 11.64 13.21 -4.70
N SER A 89 11.73 12.56 -3.53
CA SER A 89 12.76 11.57 -3.17
C SER A 89 12.27 10.13 -3.32
N TYR A 90 11.13 9.92 -3.99
CA TYR A 90 10.53 8.61 -4.10
C TYR A 90 11.43 7.61 -4.84
N GLU A 91 12.04 6.70 -4.08
CA GLU A 91 12.78 5.54 -4.58
C GLU A 91 12.03 4.26 -4.21
N SER A 92 11.60 3.51 -5.22
CA SER A 92 11.07 2.16 -5.04
C SER A 92 11.93 1.17 -5.79
N LYS A 93 12.15 -0.03 -5.20
CA LYS A 93 12.94 -1.10 -5.83
C LYS A 93 12.38 -1.54 -7.19
N ASN A 94 11.09 -1.29 -7.46
CA ASN A 94 10.37 -1.71 -8.66
C ASN A 94 9.77 -0.53 -9.44
N ILE A 95 10.49 0.59 -9.53
CA ILE A 95 10.00 1.82 -10.18
C ILE A 95 9.61 1.61 -11.65
N SER A 96 10.21 0.62 -12.32
CA SER A 96 9.88 0.25 -13.70
C SER A 96 8.45 -0.29 -13.85
N THR A 97 7.81 -0.72 -12.77
CA THR A 97 6.39 -1.13 -12.75
C THR A 97 5.45 0.06 -12.95
N LEU A 98 5.90 1.27 -12.62
CA LEU A 98 5.14 2.51 -12.83
C LEU A 98 5.30 3.07 -14.27
N LEU A 99 6.24 2.51 -15.06
CA LEU A 99 6.43 2.90 -16.45
C LEU A 99 5.33 2.30 -17.32
N VAL A 100 4.40 3.15 -17.76
CA VAL A 100 3.26 2.76 -18.62
C VAL A 100 3.71 2.35 -20.03
N ASN A 101 4.85 2.87 -20.51
CA ASN A 101 5.37 2.56 -21.84
C ASN A 101 6.29 1.33 -21.80
N ALA A 102 5.90 0.28 -22.52
CA ALA A 102 6.59 -1.02 -22.54
C ALA A 102 8.03 -0.96 -23.07
N ASP A 103 8.30 -0.16 -24.10
CA ASP A 103 9.65 -0.02 -24.67
C ASP A 103 10.59 0.69 -23.69
N LYS A 104 10.10 1.77 -23.06
CA LYS A 104 10.84 2.51 -22.04
C LYS A 104 11.08 1.65 -20.80
N LYS A 105 10.10 0.84 -20.40
CA LYS A 105 10.24 -0.12 -19.30
C LYS A 105 11.33 -1.14 -19.58
N SER A 106 11.27 -1.80 -20.75
CA SER A 106 12.25 -2.82 -21.15
C SER A 106 13.67 -2.26 -21.17
N ARG A 107 13.84 -1.06 -21.73
CA ARG A 107 15.14 -0.37 -21.76
C ARG A 107 15.65 -0.01 -20.36
N TYR A 108 14.76 0.44 -19.47
CA TYR A 108 15.12 0.75 -18.09
C TYR A 108 15.57 -0.51 -17.35
N ASP A 109 14.80 -1.60 -17.43
CA ASP A 109 15.11 -2.87 -16.78
C ASP A 109 16.45 -3.44 -17.29
N GLU A 110 16.73 -3.32 -18.58
CA GLU A 110 18.01 -3.75 -19.18
C GLU A 110 19.19 -2.94 -18.63
N ILE A 111 19.07 -1.61 -18.56
CA ILE A 111 20.11 -0.73 -18.01
C ILE A 111 20.34 -1.04 -16.53
N TYR A 112 19.26 -1.21 -15.76
CA TYR A 112 19.34 -1.49 -14.33
C TYR A 112 20.05 -2.82 -14.04
N ARG A 113 19.74 -3.88 -14.79
CA ARG A 113 20.44 -5.18 -14.67
C ARG A 113 21.94 -5.05 -14.95
N LYS A 114 22.33 -4.33 -16.01
CA LYS A 114 23.75 -4.11 -16.35
C LYS A 114 24.54 -3.37 -15.26
N ILE A 115 23.87 -2.51 -14.50
CA ILE A 115 24.50 -1.76 -13.40
C ILE A 115 24.54 -2.61 -12.11
N ALA A 116 23.51 -3.41 -11.85
CA ALA A 116 23.43 -4.23 -10.64
C ALA A 116 24.30 -5.50 -10.70
N ASP A 117 24.58 -6.02 -11.90
CA ASP A 117 25.42 -7.21 -12.12
C ASP A 117 26.93 -6.88 -12.28
N ALA A 118 27.34 -5.63 -12.08
CA ALA A 118 28.73 -5.13 -12.18
C ALA A 118 29.34 -4.85 -10.80
#